data_AF-L0IVZ5-F1
#
_entry.id   AF-L0IVZ5-F1
#
_cell.length_a   1.000
_cell.length_b   1.000
_cell.length_c   1.000
_cell.angle_alpha   90.00
_cell.angle_beta   90.00
_cell.angle_gamma   90.00
#
_symmetry.space_group_name_H-M   'P 1'
#
loop_
_entity.id
_entity.type
_entity.pdbx_description
1 polymer ?
#
loop_
_entity_poly.entity_id
_entity_poly.type
_entity_poly.pdbx_seq_one_letter_code
_entity_poly.pdbx_strand_id
1 'polypeptide(L)'
;MKREEHNHTTDASPTGRPIPHPFTSTNKPPLTSLNHDLMAPNDGAHTGTTTAKPRRMQRMKTLDIAELANWLNERDFAILRSVDEHQFLTVRQVEVLHFANHAPVSGSRIARRTMARLRDHRLLGTLKRRVGGVRAGSAGLVHYLDDVGNQLLHGGRTRRVYGPSARFVSHRLAIADSHVSLIEADRYGQLELVACAVEPASWRRFTGIGAARQILKADLYVETATATDSELVHPWFVEIDLGTESIPTLIKKCRDYETYRRTGIEQEQGGFPLVVWSMTHPDPRTAERRRLDLHKAIERDRTLPAALFRIVAPNQLNALLQKGGDL
;
A
#
# COMPACT_ATOMS: atom_id res chain seq x y z
N MET A 1 -22.70 -52.35 -69.95
CA MET A 1 -21.24 -52.35 -69.65
C MET A 1 -21.10 -52.63 -68.16
N LYS A 2 -20.97 -53.90 -67.76
CA LYS A 2 -19.72 -54.57 -67.30
C LYS A 2 -19.05 -53.82 -66.13
N ARG A 3 -18.68 -54.39 -64.98
CA ARG A 3 -18.82 -55.69 -64.27
C ARG A 3 -18.04 -55.48 -62.93
N GLU A 4 -18.50 -56.01 -61.79
CA GLU A 4 -17.81 -57.04 -60.94
C GLU A 4 -16.32 -56.79 -60.60
N GLU A 5 -15.71 -57.12 -59.47
CA GLU A 5 -16.02 -57.63 -58.12
C GLU A 5 -14.65 -58.09 -57.53
N HIS A 6 -14.48 -58.10 -56.19
CA HIS A 6 -13.62 -59.02 -55.40
C HIS A 6 -12.08 -59.06 -55.62
N ASN A 7 -11.17 -59.36 -54.68
CA ASN A 7 -11.09 -59.53 -53.21
C ASN A 7 -9.60 -59.89 -52.87
N HIS A 8 -9.27 -60.01 -51.57
CA HIS A 8 -8.17 -60.80 -50.95
C HIS A 8 -6.87 -60.14 -50.40
N THR A 9 -6.94 -59.79 -49.11
CA THR A 9 -6.28 -60.40 -47.92
C THR A 9 -4.77 -60.67 -47.86
N THR A 10 -4.13 -60.12 -46.80
CA THR A 10 -3.26 -60.77 -45.77
C THR A 10 -2.70 -59.65 -44.85
N ASP A 11 -2.47 -59.75 -43.55
CA ASP A 11 -2.75 -60.68 -42.45
C ASP A 11 -2.38 -59.93 -41.13
N ALA A 12 -2.84 -60.46 -39.99
CA ALA A 12 -2.33 -60.31 -38.61
C ALA A 12 -2.73 -59.08 -37.75
N SER A 13 -3.69 -59.35 -36.87
CA SER A 13 -4.00 -58.76 -35.56
C SER A 13 -3.32 -59.60 -34.43
N PRO A 14 -3.48 -59.37 -33.09
CA PRO A 14 -3.90 -58.19 -32.30
C PRO A 14 -3.14 -58.00 -30.93
N THR A 15 -3.62 -57.02 -30.13
CA THR A 15 -3.55 -56.90 -28.64
C THR A 15 -2.19 -56.56 -28.00
N GLY A 16 -2.04 -55.82 -26.90
CA GLY A 16 -2.93 -55.24 -25.88
C GLY A 16 -2.04 -54.55 -24.82
N ARG A 17 -2.61 -53.63 -24.04
CA ARG A 17 -1.92 -52.86 -22.96
C ARG A 17 -1.32 -53.77 -21.87
N PRO A 18 -0.34 -53.27 -21.08
CA PRO A 18 -0.67 -52.99 -19.67
C PRO A 18 0.02 -51.76 -19.02
N ILE A 19 -0.51 -51.46 -17.83
CA ILE A 19 -0.28 -50.40 -16.84
C ILE A 19 1.17 -50.34 -16.30
N PRO A 20 1.71 -49.17 -15.87
CA PRO A 20 2.83 -49.12 -14.95
C PRO A 20 2.40 -48.82 -13.50
N HIS A 21 2.73 -49.75 -12.61
CA HIS A 21 2.81 -49.58 -11.15
C HIS A 21 4.12 -48.87 -10.74
N PRO A 22 4.21 -48.31 -9.51
CA PRO A 22 5.41 -47.65 -9.01
C PRO A 22 6.34 -48.62 -8.24
N PHE A 23 7.66 -48.49 -8.42
CA PHE A 23 8.71 -49.10 -7.58
C PHE A 23 9.83 -48.05 -7.36
N THR A 24 9.94 -47.48 -6.14
CA THR A 24 10.87 -47.79 -5.02
C THR A 24 12.36 -47.42 -5.21
N SER A 25 12.87 -46.54 -4.34
CA SER A 25 14.18 -46.64 -3.65
C SER A 25 14.26 -45.56 -2.54
N THR A 26 14.05 -45.89 -1.26
CA THR A 26 15.02 -46.32 -0.22
C THR A 26 15.93 -45.18 0.32
N ASN A 27 15.69 -44.76 1.58
CA ASN A 27 16.68 -44.82 2.68
C ASN A 27 16.09 -44.40 4.05
N LYS A 28 16.24 -45.30 5.04
CA LYS A 28 16.08 -45.10 6.50
C LYS A 28 17.42 -44.61 7.09
N PRO A 29 17.48 -43.96 8.28
CA PRO A 29 17.51 -44.66 9.59
C PRO A 29 16.72 -43.92 10.73
N PRO A 30 16.64 -44.50 11.95
CA PRO A 30 15.49 -44.37 12.86
C PRO A 30 15.70 -43.48 14.11
N LEU A 31 14.58 -43.25 14.81
CA LEU A 31 14.48 -42.83 16.22
C LEU A 31 15.05 -43.92 17.16
N THR A 32 15.62 -43.53 18.31
CA THR A 32 15.06 -43.72 19.68
C THR A 32 16.11 -43.34 20.74
N SER A 33 15.61 -42.72 21.81
CA SER A 33 16.20 -42.36 23.10
C SER A 33 16.88 -43.49 23.88
N LEU A 34 17.81 -43.14 24.79
CA LEU A 34 17.96 -43.77 26.11
C LEU A 34 18.80 -42.90 27.08
N ASN A 35 18.39 -42.97 28.36
CA ASN A 35 18.82 -42.30 29.59
C ASN A 35 20.31 -42.46 29.97
N HIS A 36 20.88 -41.56 30.79
CA HIS A 36 20.96 -41.68 32.26
C HIS A 36 21.84 -40.57 32.89
N ASP A 37 21.42 -40.15 34.09
CA ASP A 37 22.02 -39.24 35.08
C ASP A 37 23.53 -39.42 35.36
N LEU A 38 24.19 -38.35 35.86
CA LEU A 38 24.75 -38.29 37.23
C LEU A 38 25.62 -37.03 37.49
N MET A 39 25.33 -36.38 38.63
CA MET A 39 26.19 -35.63 39.55
C MET A 39 26.61 -34.16 39.29
N ALA A 40 26.24 -33.35 40.29
CA ALA A 40 26.67 -31.98 40.62
C ALA A 40 28.03 -31.97 41.38
N PRO A 41 28.40 -30.90 42.11
CA PRO A 41 28.64 -29.50 41.73
C PRO A 41 30.15 -29.18 41.87
N ASN A 42 30.63 -28.05 41.35
CA ASN A 42 31.80 -27.43 41.99
C ASN A 42 31.77 -25.92 41.92
N ASP A 43 31.87 -25.36 43.12
CA ASP A 43 31.94 -23.94 43.44
C ASP A 43 33.34 -23.43 43.12
N GLY A 44 33.40 -22.30 42.42
CA GLY A 44 34.61 -21.53 42.18
C GLY A 44 34.27 -20.06 42.13
N ALA A 45 34.06 -19.47 43.30
CA ALA A 45 33.91 -18.03 43.43
C ALA A 45 35.21 -17.32 43.01
N HIS A 46 35.15 -16.58 41.91
CA HIS A 46 36.08 -15.48 41.65
C HIS A 46 35.31 -14.16 41.61
N THR A 47 35.65 -13.35 42.60
CA THR A 47 35.28 -11.96 42.82
C THR A 47 35.61 -11.12 41.59
N GLY A 48 34.67 -10.24 41.21
CA GLY A 48 34.94 -9.11 40.34
C GLY A 48 34.67 -9.35 38.86
N THR A 49 33.43 -9.05 38.43
CA THR A 49 33.14 -8.07 37.37
C THR A 49 31.62 -7.98 37.28
N THR A 50 31.04 -7.00 37.98
CA THR A 50 29.66 -6.57 37.72
C THR A 50 29.59 -6.14 36.26
N THR A 51 28.97 -6.98 35.43
CA THR A 51 28.54 -6.61 34.09
C THR A 51 27.66 -5.38 34.20
N ALA A 52 28.14 -4.27 33.64
CA ALA A 52 27.41 -3.03 33.60
C ALA A 52 26.03 -3.26 32.99
N LYS A 53 24.98 -3.02 33.79
CA LYS A 53 23.59 -2.93 33.30
C LYS A 53 23.56 -2.05 32.05
N PRO A 54 22.82 -2.42 30.99
CA PRO A 54 22.70 -1.55 29.82
C PRO A 54 22.13 -0.21 30.29
N ARG A 55 22.84 0.88 29.99
CA ARG A 55 22.42 2.25 30.27
C ARG A 55 20.99 2.40 29.78
N ARG A 56 20.07 2.59 30.72
CA ARG A 56 18.69 2.99 30.47
C ARG A 56 18.76 4.20 29.56
N MET A 57 18.39 4.02 28.28
CA MET A 57 18.49 5.04 27.24
C MET A 57 17.88 6.33 27.76
N GLN A 58 18.73 7.33 28.00
CA GLN A 58 18.28 8.63 28.45
C GLN A 58 17.31 9.15 27.39
N ARG A 59 16.05 9.35 27.80
CA ARG A 59 15.14 10.30 27.12
C ARG A 59 16.00 11.50 26.76
N MET A 60 16.17 11.79 25.46
CA MET A 60 16.67 13.10 25.03
C MET A 60 15.87 14.11 25.84
N LYS A 61 16.56 14.89 26.68
CA LYS A 61 15.90 15.88 27.52
C LYS A 61 15.19 16.83 26.58
N THR A 62 13.98 17.27 26.92
CA THR A 62 13.15 18.19 26.12
C THR A 62 13.90 19.41 25.56
N LEU A 63 14.98 19.85 26.21
CA LEU A 63 15.94 20.87 25.75
C LEU A 63 16.59 20.53 24.38
N ASP A 64 16.89 19.27 24.12
CA ASP A 64 17.53 18.76 22.90
C ASP A 64 16.59 18.84 21.68
N ILE A 65 15.28 18.74 21.91
CA ILE A 65 14.27 18.78 20.83
C ILE A 65 13.99 20.21 20.38
N ALA A 66 13.96 21.16 21.32
CA ALA A 66 13.82 22.58 21.00
C ALA A 66 15.05 23.09 20.23
N GLU A 67 16.26 22.68 20.64
CA GLU A 67 17.47 22.98 19.88
C GLU A 67 17.44 22.33 18.49
N LEU A 68 17.08 21.04 18.37
CA LEU A 68 16.93 20.37 17.09
C LEU A 68 15.92 21.05 16.16
N ALA A 69 14.78 21.52 16.70
CA ALA A 69 13.78 22.25 15.93
C ALA A 69 14.34 23.52 15.27
N ASN A 70 15.25 24.23 15.94
CA ASN A 70 15.88 25.43 15.40
C ASN A 70 16.83 25.15 14.21
N TRP A 71 17.30 23.90 14.05
CA TRP A 71 18.14 23.49 12.91
C TRP A 71 17.36 23.01 11.69
N LEU A 72 16.05 22.79 11.84
CA LEU A 72 15.18 22.35 10.76
C LEU A 72 14.62 23.56 10.03
N ASN A 73 14.70 23.51 8.70
CA ASN A 73 14.02 24.50 7.86
C ASN A 73 12.59 24.07 7.55
N GLU A 74 11.82 24.93 6.90
CA GLU A 74 10.42 24.65 6.55
C GLU A 74 10.26 23.40 5.68
N ARG A 75 11.20 23.13 4.76
CA ARG A 75 11.17 21.91 3.95
C ARG A 75 11.38 20.66 4.81
N ASP A 76 12.25 20.71 5.81
CA ASP A 76 12.45 19.58 6.73
C ASP A 76 11.15 19.26 7.47
N PHE A 77 10.48 20.28 8.03
CA PHE A 77 9.17 20.10 8.67
C PHE A 77 8.12 19.60 7.69
N ALA A 78 8.07 20.13 6.46
CA ALA A 78 7.15 19.66 5.43
C ALA A 78 7.37 18.18 5.08
N ILE A 79 8.62 17.73 4.98
CA ILE A 79 8.97 16.31 4.77
C ILE A 79 8.47 15.47 5.95
N LEU A 80 8.72 15.89 7.20
CA LEU A 80 8.27 15.13 8.37
C LEU A 80 6.74 15.01 8.41
N ARG A 81 6.01 16.09 8.11
CA ARG A 81 4.54 16.08 8.02
C ARG A 81 4.04 15.14 6.93
N SER A 82 4.63 15.16 5.73
CA SER A 82 4.23 14.23 4.66
C SER A 82 4.52 12.77 5.01
N VAL A 83 5.64 12.47 5.68
CA VAL A 83 5.94 11.11 6.14
C VAL A 83 4.96 10.67 7.22
N ASP A 84 4.56 11.56 8.13
CA ASP A 84 3.56 11.28 9.16
C ASP A 84 2.18 10.99 8.55
N GLU A 85 1.74 11.84 7.61
CA GLU A 85 0.49 11.74 6.88
C GLU A 85 0.36 10.40 6.14
N HIS A 86 1.39 10.03 5.36
CA HIS A 86 1.40 8.79 4.57
C HIS A 86 1.82 7.57 5.38
N GLN A 87 2.34 7.77 6.60
CA GLN A 87 3.06 6.82 7.44
C GLN A 87 4.37 6.25 6.87
N PHE A 88 4.42 6.03 5.55
CA PHE A 88 5.57 5.50 4.84
C PHE A 88 5.80 6.27 3.54
N LEU A 89 7.04 6.68 3.29
CA LEU A 89 7.44 7.27 2.01
C LEU A 89 8.80 6.76 1.54
N THR A 90 8.95 6.66 0.22
CA THR A 90 10.25 6.46 -0.44
C THR A 90 10.96 7.81 -0.67
N VAL A 91 12.25 7.76 -0.98
CA VAL A 91 12.99 8.97 -1.38
C VAL A 91 12.41 9.59 -2.64
N ARG A 92 11.96 8.77 -3.61
CA ARG A 92 11.35 9.25 -4.86
C ARG A 92 10.08 10.05 -4.57
N GLN A 93 9.20 9.53 -3.72
CA GLN A 93 7.97 10.22 -3.36
C GLN A 93 8.27 11.55 -2.66
N VAL A 94 9.22 11.56 -1.71
CA VAL A 94 9.65 12.81 -1.04
C VAL A 94 10.27 13.80 -2.03
N GLU A 95 11.06 13.33 -2.99
CA GLU A 95 11.66 14.15 -4.03
C GLU A 95 10.58 14.87 -4.84
N VAL A 96 9.56 14.15 -5.30
CA VAL A 96 8.45 14.75 -6.05
C VAL A 96 7.70 15.75 -5.15
N LEU A 97 7.36 15.39 -3.91
CA LEU A 97 6.61 16.28 -3.03
C LEU A 97 7.35 17.59 -2.74
N HIS A 98 8.64 17.53 -2.40
CA HIS A 98 9.34 18.63 -1.72
C HIS A 98 10.52 19.24 -2.50
N PHE A 99 10.92 18.65 -3.62
CA PHE A 99 12.10 19.05 -4.39
C PHE A 99 11.83 19.39 -5.85
N ALA A 100 10.56 19.53 -6.25
CA ALA A 100 10.14 19.84 -7.62
C ALA A 100 10.80 21.08 -8.25
N ASN A 101 11.18 22.07 -7.43
CA ASN A 101 11.84 23.30 -7.91
C ASN A 101 13.33 23.12 -8.27
N HIS A 102 13.87 21.90 -8.19
CA HIS A 102 15.25 21.60 -8.58
C HIS A 102 15.29 20.81 -9.88
N ALA A 103 16.34 21.02 -10.67
CA ALA A 103 16.63 20.14 -11.80
C ALA A 103 16.70 18.67 -11.34
N PRO A 104 16.18 17.68 -12.10
CA PRO A 104 15.94 16.32 -11.62
C PRO A 104 17.14 15.68 -10.92
N VAL A 105 18.32 15.69 -11.55
CA VAL A 105 19.54 15.08 -11.00
C VAL A 105 19.98 15.73 -9.68
N SER A 106 19.87 17.06 -9.60
CA SER A 106 20.19 17.83 -8.40
C SER A 106 19.15 17.59 -7.31
N GLY A 107 17.86 17.60 -7.67
CA GLY A 107 16.72 17.31 -6.78
C GLY A 107 16.89 15.97 -6.10
N SER A 108 17.11 14.89 -6.85
CA SER A 108 17.28 13.55 -6.27
C SER A 108 18.47 13.47 -5.31
N ARG A 109 19.58 14.16 -5.62
CA ARG A 109 20.78 14.16 -4.76
C ARG A 109 20.52 14.93 -3.46
N ILE A 110 19.87 16.08 -3.54
CA ILE A 110 19.52 16.90 -2.37
C ILE A 110 18.50 16.16 -1.51
N ALA A 111 17.47 15.54 -2.12
CA ALA A 111 16.49 14.73 -1.41
C ALA A 111 17.15 13.58 -0.63
N ARG A 112 18.03 12.79 -1.27
CA ARG A 112 18.77 11.71 -0.59
C ARG A 112 19.60 12.20 0.59
N ARG A 113 20.30 13.33 0.44
CA ARG A 113 21.11 13.93 1.51
C ARG A 113 20.24 14.43 2.66
N THR A 114 19.12 15.08 2.34
CA THR A 114 18.17 15.59 3.34
C THR A 114 17.57 14.44 4.13
N MET A 115 17.09 13.40 3.44
CA MET A 115 16.57 12.20 4.07
C MET A 115 17.62 11.49 4.94
N ALA A 116 18.89 11.46 4.52
CA ALA A 116 19.98 10.93 5.34
C ALA A 116 20.18 11.72 6.64
N ARG A 117 20.30 13.04 6.52
CA ARG A 117 20.43 13.93 7.68
C ARG A 117 19.27 13.76 8.67
N LEU A 118 18.03 13.73 8.18
CA LEU A 118 16.85 13.54 9.05
C LEU A 118 16.87 12.18 9.77
N ARG A 119 17.45 11.13 9.17
CA ARG A 119 17.64 9.84 9.84
C ARG A 119 18.75 9.88 10.88
N ASP A 120 19.86 10.56 10.59
CA ASP A 120 20.98 10.68 11.54
C ASP A 120 20.55 11.36 12.85
N HIS A 121 19.56 12.27 12.78
CA HIS A 121 18.92 12.90 13.93
C HIS A 121 17.71 12.14 14.50
N ARG A 122 17.44 10.91 14.04
CA ARG A 122 16.30 10.07 14.47
C ARG A 122 14.91 10.72 14.30
N LEU A 123 14.82 11.69 13.38
CA LEU A 123 13.53 12.27 12.97
C LEU A 123 12.81 11.29 12.04
N LEU A 124 13.58 10.62 11.18
CA LEU A 124 13.10 9.55 10.31
C LEU A 124 13.80 8.23 10.64
N GLY A 125 13.05 7.14 10.50
CA GLY A 125 13.57 5.77 10.53
C GLY A 125 13.46 5.13 9.14
N THR A 126 14.03 3.94 8.99
CA THR A 126 13.88 3.12 7.78
C THR A 126 13.43 1.71 8.12
N LEU A 127 12.52 1.15 7.33
CA LEU A 127 12.15 -0.26 7.47
C LEU A 127 13.35 -1.14 7.10
N LYS A 128 13.71 -2.08 8.00
CA LYS A 128 14.82 -3.03 7.78
C LYS A 128 14.54 -4.00 6.62
N ARG A 129 13.25 -4.29 6.36
CA ARG A 129 12.82 -5.23 5.33
C ARG A 129 12.43 -4.48 4.07
N ARG A 130 13.11 -4.78 2.97
CA ARG A 130 12.74 -4.32 1.62
C ARG A 130 11.38 -4.92 1.24
N VAL A 131 10.48 -4.09 0.74
CA VAL A 131 9.22 -4.55 0.13
C VAL A 131 9.44 -4.56 -1.38
N GLY A 132 9.68 -5.75 -1.94
CA GLY A 132 9.87 -5.98 -3.38
C GLY A 132 11.33 -5.92 -3.87
N GLY A 133 11.74 -6.95 -4.64
CA GLY A 133 12.86 -6.96 -5.61
C GLY A 133 14.29 -6.66 -5.14
N VAL A 134 15.25 -7.48 -5.57
CA VAL A 134 16.67 -7.48 -5.12
C VAL A 134 17.50 -6.26 -5.60
N ARG A 135 17.02 -5.39 -6.49
CA ARG A 135 17.89 -4.45 -7.26
C ARG A 135 17.51 -2.95 -7.22
N ALA A 136 17.36 -2.34 -6.05
CA ALA A 136 17.36 -0.88 -5.96
C ALA A 136 18.23 -0.42 -4.79
N GLY A 137 19.13 0.54 -5.04
CA GLY A 137 20.01 1.14 -4.02
C GLY A 137 19.23 1.94 -2.97
N SER A 138 19.76 3.10 -2.54
CA SER A 138 19.09 3.98 -1.55
C SER A 138 17.70 4.51 -1.99
N ALA A 139 17.33 4.36 -3.26
CA ALA A 139 16.00 4.65 -3.79
C ALA A 139 14.90 3.70 -3.28
N GLY A 140 15.26 2.49 -2.82
CA GLY A 140 14.33 1.49 -2.30
C GLY A 140 14.10 1.56 -0.79
N LEU A 141 14.65 2.57 -0.09
CA LEU A 141 14.43 2.75 1.34
C LEU A 141 13.04 3.33 1.61
N VAL A 142 12.29 2.64 2.47
CA VAL A 142 10.99 3.08 2.97
C VAL A 142 11.20 3.74 4.34
N HIS A 143 10.80 5.00 4.44
CA HIS A 143 10.98 5.84 5.61
C HIS A 143 9.69 5.98 6.39
N TYR A 144 9.80 6.12 7.71
CA TYR A 144 8.70 6.42 8.61
C TYR A 144 9.17 7.44 9.66
N LEU A 145 8.25 8.06 10.38
CA LEU A 145 8.57 8.99 11.46
C LEU A 145 9.14 8.21 12.68
N ASP A 146 10.39 8.45 13.06
CA ASP A 146 11.03 7.79 14.21
C ASP A 146 10.66 8.51 15.53
N ASP A 147 11.12 8.02 16.68
CA ASP A 147 10.72 8.48 18.01
C ASP A 147 10.94 9.99 18.21
N VAL A 148 12.08 10.54 17.74
CA VAL A 148 12.38 11.97 17.89
C VAL A 148 11.46 12.79 16.98
N GLY A 149 11.21 12.32 15.76
CA GLY A 149 10.25 12.96 14.84
C GLY A 149 8.83 12.98 15.40
N ASN A 150 8.38 11.87 15.98
CA ASN A 150 7.08 11.79 16.65
C ASN A 150 6.99 12.74 17.85
N GLN A 151 8.05 12.81 18.66
CA GLN A 151 8.09 13.72 19.79
C GLN A 151 8.07 15.18 19.34
N LEU A 152 8.75 15.51 18.24
CA LEU A 152 8.77 16.84 17.65
C LEU A 152 7.41 17.26 17.09
N LEU A 153 6.73 16.39 16.32
CA LEU A 153 5.45 16.73 15.69
C LEU A 153 4.26 16.63 16.65
N HIS A 154 4.26 15.65 17.55
CA HIS A 154 3.08 15.27 18.35
C HIS A 154 3.26 15.41 19.86
N GLY A 155 4.39 15.96 20.31
CA GLY A 155 4.67 16.15 21.74
C GLY A 155 4.80 14.86 22.54
N GLY A 156 5.04 13.72 21.89
CA GLY A 156 5.26 12.42 22.54
C GLY A 156 4.07 11.48 22.60
N ARG A 157 2.94 11.86 21.97
CA ARG A 157 1.85 10.92 21.65
C ARG A 157 2.35 9.99 20.55
N THR A 158 2.90 8.84 20.94
CA THR A 158 3.61 7.94 20.04
C THR A 158 2.64 7.11 19.20
N ARG A 159 2.73 7.23 17.86
CA ARG A 159 2.25 6.21 16.93
C ARG A 159 3.40 5.24 16.66
N ARG A 160 3.65 4.30 17.58
CA ARG A 160 4.78 3.37 17.44
C ARG A 160 4.55 2.44 16.25
N VAL A 161 5.40 2.54 15.23
CA VAL A 161 5.36 1.68 14.04
C VAL A 161 6.11 0.39 14.34
N TYR A 162 5.44 -0.62 14.91
CA TYR A 162 6.07 -1.92 15.17
C TYR A 162 5.70 -2.94 14.09
N GLY A 163 6.71 -3.42 13.35
CA GLY A 163 6.61 -4.60 12.48
C GLY A 163 5.43 -4.62 11.49
N PRO A 164 5.20 -3.58 10.68
CA PRO A 164 4.11 -3.57 9.70
C PRO A 164 4.25 -4.73 8.71
N SER A 165 3.13 -5.33 8.32
CA SER A 165 3.15 -6.40 7.30
C SER A 165 3.58 -5.83 5.94
N ALA A 166 4.23 -6.65 5.12
CA ALA A 166 4.66 -6.23 3.78
C ALA A 166 3.48 -5.72 2.94
N ARG A 167 2.31 -6.40 3.06
CA ARG A 167 1.07 -5.97 2.40
C ARG A 167 0.64 -4.57 2.83
N PHE A 168 0.66 -4.28 4.13
CA PHE A 168 0.27 -2.97 4.65
C PHE A 168 1.20 -1.86 4.14
N VAL A 169 2.52 -2.11 4.14
CA VAL A 169 3.50 -1.16 3.60
C VAL A 169 3.31 -0.96 2.10
N SER A 170 3.13 -2.04 1.31
CA SER A 170 2.87 -1.94 -0.13
C SER A 170 1.64 -1.08 -0.43
N HIS A 171 0.55 -1.30 0.31
CA HIS A 171 -0.69 -0.55 0.12
C HIS A 171 -0.53 0.93 0.47
N ARG A 172 0.12 1.26 1.61
CA ARG A 172 0.43 2.65 1.98
C ARG A 172 1.33 3.35 0.95
N LEU A 173 2.33 2.65 0.42
CA LEU A 173 3.17 3.18 -0.64
C LEU A 173 2.41 3.39 -1.95
N ALA A 174 1.46 2.52 -2.28
CA ALA A 174 0.62 2.68 -3.47
C ALA A 174 -0.34 3.87 -3.35
N ILE A 175 -0.89 4.12 -2.16
CA ILE A 175 -1.66 5.35 -1.87
C ILE A 175 -0.78 6.59 -2.06
N ALA A 176 0.44 6.57 -1.53
CA ALA A 176 1.40 7.65 -1.73
C ALA A 176 1.79 7.84 -3.21
N ASP A 177 1.96 6.75 -3.98
CA ASP A 177 2.22 6.83 -5.41
C ASP A 177 1.05 7.49 -6.16
N SER A 178 -0.20 7.16 -5.82
CA SER A 178 -1.38 7.82 -6.40
C SER A 178 -1.44 9.31 -6.06
N HIS A 179 -1.20 9.69 -4.81
CA HIS A 179 -1.17 11.11 -4.42
C HIS A 179 -0.05 11.88 -5.14
N VAL A 180 1.16 11.32 -5.19
CA VAL A 180 2.30 11.90 -5.90
C VAL A 180 2.01 12.05 -7.40
N SER A 181 1.39 11.05 -8.02
CA SER A 181 0.98 11.07 -9.42
C SER A 181 -0.02 12.21 -9.72
N LEU A 182 -0.95 12.50 -8.81
CA LEU A 182 -1.89 13.61 -8.95
C LEU A 182 -1.20 14.97 -8.82
N ILE A 183 -0.25 15.11 -7.90
CA ILE A 183 0.57 16.32 -7.76
C ILE A 183 1.44 16.54 -9.01
N GLU A 184 1.99 15.49 -9.61
CA GLU A 184 2.71 15.61 -10.88
C GLU A 184 1.78 16.06 -12.00
N ALA A 185 0.59 15.46 -12.11
CA ALA A 185 -0.40 15.85 -13.11
C ALA A 185 -0.80 17.32 -12.99
N ASP A 186 -1.01 17.80 -11.77
CA ASP A 186 -1.27 19.21 -11.45
C ASP A 186 -0.15 20.13 -11.95
N ARG A 187 1.09 19.83 -11.56
CA ARG A 187 2.26 20.63 -11.97
C ARG A 187 2.52 20.63 -13.47
N TYR A 188 2.16 19.55 -14.16
CA TYR A 188 2.26 19.46 -15.62
C TYR A 188 1.04 20.04 -16.34
N GLY A 189 0.09 20.64 -15.62
CA GLY A 189 -1.12 21.25 -16.18
C GLY A 189 -2.07 20.25 -16.83
N GLN A 190 -2.03 18.98 -16.42
CA GLN A 190 -2.91 17.94 -16.95
C GLN A 190 -4.29 17.97 -16.29
N LEU A 191 -4.35 18.37 -15.03
CA LEU A 191 -5.57 18.65 -14.26
C LEU A 191 -5.22 19.74 -13.23
N GLU A 192 -6.20 20.33 -12.57
CA GLU A 192 -5.95 21.14 -11.37
C GLU A 192 -6.32 20.32 -10.13
N LEU A 193 -5.37 20.15 -9.20
CA LEU A 193 -5.59 19.42 -7.95
C LEU A 193 -5.98 20.42 -6.85
N VAL A 194 -7.29 20.56 -6.61
CA VAL A 194 -7.85 21.51 -5.65
C VAL A 194 -7.62 21.04 -4.21
N ALA A 195 -7.87 19.76 -3.95
CA ALA A 195 -7.63 19.15 -2.64
C ALA A 195 -7.26 17.68 -2.77
N CYS A 196 -6.43 17.19 -1.85
CA CYS A 196 -6.14 15.78 -1.68
C CYS A 196 -5.95 15.48 -0.20
N ALA A 197 -6.74 14.54 0.33
CA ALA A 197 -6.63 14.05 1.70
C ALA A 197 -6.35 12.55 1.69
N VAL A 198 -5.30 12.15 2.41
CA VAL A 198 -4.88 10.75 2.55
C VAL A 198 -5.46 10.15 3.83
N GLU A 199 -5.79 8.86 3.84
CA GLU A 199 -6.28 8.23 5.07
C GLU A 199 -5.29 8.36 6.25
N PRO A 200 -5.77 8.81 7.44
CA PRO A 200 -7.17 8.82 7.87
C PRO A 200 -7.92 10.14 7.65
N ALA A 201 -7.30 11.18 7.08
CA ALA A 201 -7.96 12.49 6.87
C ALA A 201 -9.10 12.41 5.84
N SER A 202 -9.04 11.46 4.91
CA SER A 202 -10.11 11.13 3.96
C SER A 202 -11.36 10.50 4.60
N TRP A 203 -11.27 9.99 5.84
CA TRP A 203 -12.35 9.23 6.45
C TRP A 203 -13.57 10.10 6.79
N ARG A 204 -14.77 9.54 6.60
CA ARG A 204 -16.03 10.23 6.93
C ARG A 204 -16.74 9.52 8.06
N ARG A 205 -17.10 10.27 9.10
CA ARG A 205 -17.89 9.75 10.23
C ARG A 205 -19.36 10.08 10.01
N PHE A 206 -20.23 9.10 10.17
CA PHE A 206 -21.66 9.29 9.97
C PHE A 206 -22.47 8.38 10.89
N THR A 207 -23.77 8.66 10.98
CA THR A 207 -24.72 7.87 11.75
C THR A 207 -25.49 6.97 10.80
N GLY A 208 -25.36 5.65 10.99
CA GLY A 208 -26.10 4.65 10.23
C GLY A 208 -27.49 4.38 10.81
N ILE A 209 -28.17 3.38 10.25
CA ILE A 209 -29.48 2.90 10.72
C ILE A 209 -29.39 2.53 12.21
N GLY A 210 -30.40 2.92 12.99
CA GLY A 210 -30.46 2.64 14.42
C GLY A 210 -29.46 3.46 15.26
N ALA A 211 -29.05 4.63 14.78
CA ALA A 211 -28.11 5.54 15.46
C ALA A 211 -26.69 4.99 15.67
N ALA A 212 -26.31 3.94 14.95
CA ALA A 212 -24.97 3.36 15.04
C ALA A 212 -23.91 4.30 14.44
N ARG A 213 -22.85 4.61 15.20
CA ARG A 213 -21.71 5.41 14.70
C ARG A 213 -20.89 4.58 13.71
N GLN A 214 -20.79 5.04 12.47
CA GLN A 214 -20.04 4.40 11.39
C GLN A 214 -18.93 5.32 10.87
N ILE A 215 -17.95 4.71 10.20
CA ILE A 215 -16.85 5.43 9.56
C ILE A 215 -16.64 4.83 8.17
N LEU A 216 -16.84 5.64 7.13
CA LEU A 216 -16.38 5.32 5.79
C LEU A 216 -14.88 5.62 5.69
N LYS A 217 -14.12 4.63 5.26
CA LYS A 217 -12.65 4.67 5.21
C LYS A 217 -12.16 4.60 3.76
N ALA A 218 -12.27 5.72 3.06
CA ALA A 218 -11.64 5.90 1.75
C ALA A 218 -10.13 5.99 1.90
N ASP A 219 -9.36 5.49 0.93
CA ASP A 219 -7.91 5.63 0.95
C ASP A 219 -7.47 7.07 0.65
N LEU A 220 -8.14 7.69 -0.33
CA LEU A 220 -7.99 9.11 -0.67
C LEU A 220 -9.36 9.77 -0.82
N TYR A 221 -9.42 11.05 -0.47
CA TYR A 221 -10.42 11.98 -0.98
C TYR A 221 -9.70 13.01 -1.85
N VAL A 222 -10.21 13.27 -3.05
CA VAL A 222 -9.55 14.13 -4.04
C VAL A 222 -10.59 15.09 -4.61
N GLU A 223 -10.20 16.33 -4.85
CA GLU A 223 -10.98 17.30 -5.62
C GLU A 223 -10.12 17.79 -6.79
N THR A 224 -10.68 17.75 -8.00
CA THR A 224 -9.99 18.20 -9.21
C THR A 224 -10.85 19.14 -10.04
N ALA A 225 -10.22 20.10 -10.71
CA ALA A 225 -10.86 20.89 -11.77
C ALA A 225 -10.29 20.51 -13.14
N THR A 226 -11.15 20.57 -14.16
CA THR A 226 -10.87 20.13 -15.55
C THR A 226 -9.93 21.08 -16.30
N ALA A 227 -9.89 22.35 -15.90
CA ALA A 227 -9.02 23.38 -16.43
C ALA A 227 -8.74 24.41 -15.33
N THR A 228 -7.59 25.08 -15.43
CA THR A 228 -7.29 26.27 -14.64
C THR A 228 -8.39 27.30 -14.93
N ASP A 229 -9.05 27.78 -13.88
CA ASP A 229 -10.23 28.68 -13.92
C ASP A 229 -11.59 28.00 -14.18
N SER A 230 -11.67 26.67 -14.14
CA SER A 230 -12.98 25.99 -14.11
C SER A 230 -13.67 26.19 -12.76
N GLU A 231 -14.87 26.75 -12.76
CA GLU A 231 -15.71 26.83 -11.55
C GLU A 231 -16.22 25.45 -11.11
N LEU A 232 -16.13 24.43 -11.98
CA LEU A 232 -16.60 23.08 -11.69
C LEU A 232 -15.48 22.24 -11.06
N VAL A 233 -15.63 21.99 -9.76
CA VAL A 233 -14.80 21.06 -8.99
C VAL A 233 -15.46 19.68 -8.94
N HIS A 234 -14.69 18.64 -9.23
CA HIS A 234 -15.13 17.26 -9.19
C HIS A 234 -14.53 16.57 -7.95
N PRO A 235 -15.35 16.16 -6.97
CA PRO A 235 -14.86 15.40 -5.84
C PRO A 235 -14.86 13.89 -6.12
N TRP A 236 -13.89 13.19 -5.54
CA TRP A 236 -13.63 11.76 -5.71
C TRP A 236 -13.33 11.10 -4.37
N PHE A 237 -13.89 9.91 -4.15
CA PHE A 237 -13.28 8.94 -3.25
C PHE A 237 -12.47 7.96 -4.08
N VAL A 238 -11.21 7.72 -3.70
CA VAL A 238 -10.34 6.77 -4.40
C VAL A 238 -9.94 5.64 -3.47
N GLU A 239 -10.00 4.43 -4.01
CA GLU A 239 -9.64 3.18 -3.37
C GLU A 239 -8.51 2.49 -4.13
N ILE A 240 -7.46 2.07 -3.42
CA ILE A 240 -6.26 1.46 -4.02
C ILE A 240 -6.22 -0.05 -3.72
N ASP A 241 -6.71 -0.88 -4.66
CA ASP A 241 -6.61 -2.35 -4.51
C ASP A 241 -5.36 -2.90 -5.20
N LEU A 242 -4.49 -3.55 -4.41
CA LEU A 242 -3.32 -4.26 -4.92
C LEU A 242 -3.63 -5.69 -5.39
N GLY A 243 -4.90 -6.02 -5.58
CA GLY A 243 -5.35 -7.33 -6.07
C GLY A 243 -5.38 -8.40 -4.98
N THR A 244 -5.40 -7.97 -3.72
CA THR A 244 -5.20 -8.86 -2.57
C THR A 244 -6.46 -9.07 -1.74
N GLU A 245 -7.53 -8.33 -2.03
CA GLU A 245 -8.86 -8.54 -1.44
C GLU A 245 -9.73 -9.39 -2.37
N SER A 246 -10.75 -10.06 -1.82
CA SER A 246 -11.70 -10.80 -2.64
C SER A 246 -12.78 -9.87 -3.20
N ILE A 247 -13.36 -10.19 -4.36
CA ILE A 247 -14.46 -9.40 -4.95
C ILE A 247 -15.63 -9.19 -3.96
N PRO A 248 -16.07 -10.20 -3.17
CA PRO A 248 -17.10 -9.97 -2.14
C PRO A 248 -16.72 -8.92 -1.08
N THR A 249 -15.45 -8.85 -0.68
CA THR A 249 -14.97 -7.80 0.24
C THR A 249 -15.06 -6.41 -0.40
N LEU A 250 -14.67 -6.30 -1.67
CA LEU A 250 -14.77 -5.03 -2.42
C LEU A 250 -16.24 -4.60 -2.57
N ILE A 251 -17.14 -5.53 -2.89
CA ILE A 251 -18.59 -5.25 -2.98
C ILE A 251 -19.17 -4.81 -1.64
N LYS A 252 -18.73 -5.39 -0.53
CA LYS A 252 -19.12 -4.91 0.80
C LYS A 252 -18.70 -3.44 0.99
N LYS A 253 -17.48 -3.06 0.61
CA LYS A 253 -17.02 -1.66 0.67
C LYS A 253 -17.85 -0.75 -0.24
N CYS A 254 -18.22 -1.19 -1.44
CA CYS A 254 -19.14 -0.44 -2.31
C CYS A 254 -20.52 -0.20 -1.64
N ARG A 255 -21.04 -1.18 -0.88
CA ARG A 255 -22.28 -1.00 -0.11
C ARG A 255 -22.11 -0.05 1.07
N ASP A 256 -20.93 0.01 1.67
CA ASP A 256 -20.61 1.00 2.72
C ASP A 256 -20.64 2.43 2.12
N TYR A 257 -20.11 2.62 0.90
CA TYR A 257 -20.25 3.89 0.16
C TYR A 257 -21.70 4.25 -0.15
N GLU A 258 -22.51 3.30 -0.63
CA GLU A 258 -23.94 3.56 -0.89
C GLU A 258 -24.70 3.88 0.41
N THR A 259 -24.38 3.20 1.50
CA THR A 259 -24.94 3.49 2.82
C THR A 259 -24.60 4.91 3.26
N TYR A 260 -23.34 5.32 3.09
CA TYR A 260 -22.91 6.69 3.37
C TYR A 260 -23.60 7.70 2.46
N ARG A 261 -23.68 7.44 1.14
CA ARG A 261 -24.34 8.32 0.18
C ARG A 261 -25.80 8.59 0.53
N ARG A 262 -26.52 7.60 1.04
CA ARG A 262 -27.92 7.72 1.47
C ARG A 262 -28.11 8.64 2.68
N THR A 263 -27.04 8.98 3.42
CA THR A 263 -27.13 9.93 4.53
C THR A 263 -27.34 11.38 4.05
N GLY A 264 -26.98 11.70 2.81
CA GLY A 264 -27.12 13.05 2.26
C GLY A 264 -25.99 14.04 2.63
N ILE A 265 -25.03 13.64 3.48
CA ILE A 265 -24.02 14.54 4.05
C ILE A 265 -23.19 15.24 2.96
N GLU A 266 -22.73 14.53 1.94
CA GLU A 266 -21.92 15.13 0.85
C GLU A 266 -22.79 15.96 -0.11
N GLN A 267 -24.09 15.65 -0.23
CA GLN A 267 -25.02 16.39 -1.09
C GLN A 267 -25.31 17.79 -0.55
N GLU A 268 -25.26 17.97 0.78
CA GLU A 268 -25.28 19.30 1.40
C GLU A 268 -24.05 20.14 1.03
N GLN A 269 -22.97 19.51 0.58
CA GLN A 269 -21.69 20.13 0.21
C GLN A 269 -21.46 20.20 -1.32
N GLY A 270 -22.51 20.01 -2.13
CA GLY A 270 -22.43 20.16 -3.60
C GLY A 270 -22.53 18.87 -4.40
N GLY A 271 -22.60 17.71 -3.75
CA GLY A 271 -22.86 16.44 -4.43
C GLY A 271 -22.01 15.30 -3.88
N PHE A 272 -22.47 14.06 -4.10
CA PHE A 272 -21.72 12.91 -3.65
C PHE A 272 -20.54 12.59 -4.60
N PRO A 273 -19.31 12.41 -4.08
CA PRO A 273 -18.14 12.08 -4.89
C PRO A 273 -18.29 10.75 -5.65
N LEU A 274 -17.79 10.68 -6.89
CA LEU A 274 -17.66 9.39 -7.57
C LEU A 274 -16.63 8.53 -6.83
N VAL A 275 -16.85 7.22 -6.83
CA VAL A 275 -15.97 6.25 -6.15
C VAL A 275 -15.11 5.53 -7.18
N VAL A 276 -13.81 5.77 -7.16
CA VAL A 276 -12.83 5.22 -8.10
C VAL A 276 -12.03 4.10 -7.45
N TRP A 277 -12.11 2.90 -8.02
CA TRP A 277 -11.22 1.79 -7.71
C TRP A 277 -10.03 1.79 -8.65
N SER A 278 -8.86 2.17 -8.16
CA SER A 278 -7.57 1.95 -8.81
C SER A 278 -7.07 0.56 -8.44
N MET A 279 -7.22 -0.40 -9.34
CA MET A 279 -6.94 -1.81 -9.06
C MET A 279 -5.81 -2.36 -9.93
N THR A 280 -4.86 -3.02 -9.28
CA THR A 280 -3.70 -3.66 -9.92
C THR A 280 -3.45 -5.06 -9.37
N HIS A 281 -2.57 -5.82 -10.03
CA HIS A 281 -2.08 -7.12 -9.58
C HIS A 281 -0.72 -7.38 -10.27
N PRO A 282 0.23 -8.12 -9.64
CA PRO A 282 1.53 -8.41 -10.26
C PRO A 282 1.44 -9.07 -11.63
N ASP A 283 0.44 -9.94 -11.84
CA ASP A 283 0.08 -10.46 -13.16
C ASP A 283 -0.94 -9.53 -13.84
N PRO A 284 -0.60 -8.90 -14.99
CA PRO A 284 -1.49 -8.00 -15.72
C PRO A 284 -2.80 -8.65 -16.17
N ARG A 285 -2.78 -9.94 -16.53
CA ARG A 285 -4.01 -10.66 -16.96
C ARG A 285 -4.98 -10.81 -15.79
N THR A 286 -4.45 -11.14 -14.62
CA THR A 286 -5.24 -11.18 -13.38
C THR A 286 -5.74 -9.79 -12.98
N ALA A 287 -4.93 -8.75 -13.15
CA ALA A 287 -5.35 -7.37 -12.87
C ALA A 287 -6.58 -6.99 -13.73
N GLU A 288 -6.52 -7.28 -15.04
CA GLU A 288 -7.61 -7.00 -15.97
C GLU A 288 -8.87 -7.80 -15.65
N ARG A 289 -8.72 -9.12 -15.44
CA ARG A 289 -9.85 -9.97 -15.07
C ARG A 289 -10.53 -9.50 -13.78
N ARG A 290 -9.76 -9.11 -12.76
CA ARG A 290 -10.32 -8.60 -11.51
C ARG A 290 -11.10 -7.30 -11.70
N ARG A 291 -10.63 -6.37 -12.56
CA ARG A 291 -11.38 -5.14 -12.89
C ARG A 291 -12.72 -5.46 -13.52
N LEU A 292 -12.72 -6.38 -14.49
CA LEU A 292 -13.95 -6.84 -15.13
C LEU A 292 -14.89 -7.57 -14.14
N ASP A 293 -14.34 -8.40 -13.26
CA ASP A 293 -15.13 -9.15 -12.27
C ASP A 293 -15.78 -8.22 -11.24
N LEU A 294 -15.05 -7.20 -10.76
CA LEU A 294 -15.62 -6.18 -9.87
C LEU A 294 -16.71 -5.37 -10.59
N HIS A 295 -16.48 -4.97 -11.84
CA HIS A 295 -17.48 -4.24 -12.64
C HIS A 295 -18.78 -5.04 -12.75
N LYS A 296 -18.69 -6.30 -13.21
CA LYS A 296 -19.84 -7.21 -13.31
C LYS A 296 -20.53 -7.46 -11.97
N ALA A 297 -19.76 -7.55 -10.88
CA ALA A 297 -20.33 -7.77 -9.56
C ALA A 297 -21.11 -6.54 -9.06
N ILE A 298 -20.65 -5.33 -9.35
CA ILE A 298 -21.38 -4.08 -9.06
C ILE A 298 -22.66 -4.01 -9.90
N GLU A 299 -22.58 -4.26 -11.21
CA GLU A 299 -23.75 -4.23 -12.11
C GLU A 299 -24.85 -5.23 -11.71
N ARG A 300 -24.45 -6.41 -11.21
CA ARG A 300 -25.39 -7.45 -10.75
C ARG A 300 -26.04 -7.13 -9.41
N ASP A 301 -25.41 -6.29 -8.59
CA ASP A 301 -25.92 -5.94 -7.27
C ASP A 301 -26.97 -4.83 -7.38
N ARG A 302 -28.25 -5.21 -7.30
CA ARG A 302 -29.39 -4.28 -7.40
C ARG A 302 -29.43 -3.21 -6.31
N THR A 303 -28.64 -3.35 -5.24
CA THR A 303 -28.57 -2.35 -4.18
C THR A 303 -27.57 -1.23 -4.46
N LEU A 304 -26.70 -1.41 -5.45
CA LEU A 304 -25.64 -0.46 -5.81
C LEU A 304 -26.00 0.36 -7.05
N PRO A 305 -25.85 1.70 -7.01
CA PRO A 305 -25.91 2.50 -8.22
C PRO A 305 -24.62 2.33 -9.02
N ALA A 306 -24.62 1.50 -10.05
CA ALA A 306 -23.40 1.20 -10.84
C ALA A 306 -22.69 2.46 -11.37
N ALA A 307 -23.46 3.49 -11.75
CA ALA A 307 -22.94 4.78 -12.23
C ALA A 307 -22.11 5.57 -11.20
N LEU A 308 -22.20 5.23 -9.90
CA LEU A 308 -21.38 5.84 -8.84
C LEU A 308 -19.92 5.37 -8.90
N PHE A 309 -19.66 4.20 -9.47
CA PHE A 309 -18.35 3.55 -9.39
C PHE A 309 -17.59 3.66 -10.72
N ARG A 310 -16.27 3.86 -10.63
CA ARG A 310 -15.33 3.72 -11.73
C ARG A 310 -14.25 2.74 -11.32
N ILE A 311 -13.81 1.89 -12.26
CA ILE A 311 -12.78 0.88 -11.99
C ILE A 311 -11.72 1.01 -13.07
N VAL A 312 -10.49 1.32 -12.67
CA VAL A 312 -9.40 1.67 -13.58
C VAL A 312 -8.10 0.99 -13.19
N ALA A 313 -7.18 0.87 -14.14
CA ALA A 313 -5.79 0.59 -13.83
C ALA A 313 -5.12 1.84 -13.23
N PRO A 314 -4.06 1.72 -12.42
CA PRO A 314 -3.42 2.87 -11.79
C PRO A 314 -2.95 3.96 -12.77
N ASN A 315 -2.48 3.58 -13.96
CA ASN A 315 -2.02 4.52 -14.98
C ASN A 315 -3.16 5.25 -15.70
N GLN A 316 -4.42 4.87 -15.49
CA GLN A 316 -5.59 5.53 -16.04
C GLN A 316 -6.25 6.49 -15.05
N LEU A 317 -5.83 6.50 -13.78
CA LEU A 317 -6.44 7.30 -12.72
C LEU A 317 -6.43 8.80 -13.04
N ASN A 318 -5.26 9.36 -13.36
CA ASN A 318 -5.14 10.78 -13.67
C ASN A 318 -6.02 11.18 -14.86
N ALA A 319 -6.03 10.37 -15.92
CA ALA A 319 -6.83 10.62 -17.12
C ALA A 319 -8.35 10.57 -16.83
N LEU A 320 -8.80 9.67 -15.96
CA LEU A 320 -10.19 9.61 -15.52
C LEU A 320 -10.60 10.89 -14.77
N LEU A 321 -9.77 11.32 -13.81
CA LEU A 321 -10.03 12.51 -13.00
C LEU A 321 -10.00 13.78 -13.86
N GLN A 322 -9.06 13.86 -14.81
CA GLN A 322 -9.00 14.94 -15.80
C GLN A 322 -10.28 15.05 -16.63
N LYS A 323 -10.91 13.92 -17.00
CA LYS A 323 -12.14 13.91 -17.82
C LYS A 323 -13.42 14.08 -17.01
N GLY A 324 -13.36 14.40 -15.72
CA GLY A 324 -14.57 14.51 -14.90
C GLY A 324 -15.32 13.19 -14.73
N GLY A 325 -14.65 12.04 -14.90
CA GLY A 325 -15.21 10.73 -14.60
C GLY A 325 -15.75 9.97 -15.82
N ASP A 326 -15.59 10.53 -17.01
CA ASP A 326 -15.86 9.84 -18.27
C ASP A 326 -14.66 8.96 -18.64
N LEU A 327 -14.90 7.66 -18.87
CA LEU A 327 -13.87 6.68 -19.25
C LEU A 327 -13.50 6.79 -20.73
#